data_AF-A0A3M8DTD4-F1
#
_entry.id   AF-A0A3M8DTD4-F1
#
_cell.length_a   1.000
_cell.length_b   1.000
_cell.length_c   1.000
_cell.angle_alpha   90.00
_cell.angle_beta   90.00
_cell.angle_gamma   90.00
#
_symmetry.space_group_name_H-M   'P 1'
#
loop_
_entity.id
_entity.type
_entity.pdbx_description
1 polymer ?
#
loop_
_entity_poly.entity_id
_entity_poly.type
_entity_poly.pdbx_seq_one_letter_code
_entity_poly.pdbx_strand_id
1 'polypeptide(L)' 'MIPQDIKQTLHDLRVIGGGHEMYESGNDQEMLHNFMAAKGISYTDSAETDWQAIRHMLDQEKMKMKKEMDDYYRAFMW' A
#
# COMPACT_ATOMS: atom_id res chain seq x y z
N MET A 1 -3.18 11.75 -12.06
CA MET A 1 -1.70 11.71 -11.82
C MET A 1 -1.44 11.57 -10.34
N ILE A 2 -0.78 10.48 -9.91
CA ILE A 2 -0.53 10.18 -8.49
C ILE A 2 0.49 11.15 -7.88
N PRO A 3 0.19 11.79 -6.73
CA PRO A 3 1.13 12.63 -5.98
C PRO A 3 2.40 11.88 -5.52
N GLN A 4 3.52 12.59 -5.41
CA GLN A 4 4.82 11.99 -5.09
C GLN A 4 4.88 11.34 -3.69
N ASP A 5 4.17 11.91 -2.71
CA ASP A 5 4.08 11.37 -1.36
C ASP A 5 3.33 10.03 -1.34
N ILE A 6 2.27 9.89 -2.14
CA ILE A 6 1.55 8.62 -2.32
C ILE A 6 2.46 7.57 -2.94
N LYS A 7 3.22 7.94 -3.99
CA LYS A 7 4.19 7.03 -4.63
C LYS A 7 5.24 6.55 -3.63
N GLN A 8 5.73 7.44 -2.76
CA GLN A 8 6.67 7.04 -1.72
C GLN A 8 6.06 6.02 -0.77
N THR A 9 4.81 6.23 -0.32
CA THR A 9 4.13 5.26 0.56
C THR A 9 3.88 3.92 -0.13
N LEU A 10 3.53 3.92 -1.42
CA LEU A 10 3.39 2.68 -2.21
C LEU A 10 4.73 1.95 -2.35
N HIS A 11 5.81 2.67 -2.61
CA HIS A 11 7.15 2.09 -2.63
C HIS A 11 7.52 1.46 -1.28
N ASP A 12 7.28 2.16 -0.16
CA ASP A 12 7.54 1.62 1.17
C ASP A 12 6.74 0.34 1.43
N LEU A 13 5.46 0.31 1.04
CA LEU A 13 4.60 -0.86 1.13
C LEU A 13 5.15 -2.04 0.31
N ARG A 14 5.65 -1.79 -0.90
CA ARG A 14 6.26 -2.82 -1.76
C ARG A 14 7.52 -3.40 -1.12
N VAL A 15 8.33 -2.57 -0.46
CA VAL A 15 9.55 -3.01 0.23
C VAL A 15 9.22 -3.81 1.49
N ILE A 16 8.26 -3.35 2.30
CA ILE A 16 7.89 -4.03 3.56
C ILE A 16 7.09 -5.30 3.29
N GLY A 17 6.10 -5.23 2.40
CA GLY A 17 5.21 -6.33 2.03
C GLY A 17 5.72 -7.17 0.86
N GLY A 18 7.02 -7.13 0.55
CA GLY A 18 7.61 -7.92 -0.53
C GLY A 18 7.26 -9.40 -0.38
N GLY A 19 6.73 -10.01 -1.44
CA GLY A 19 6.19 -11.38 -1.45
C GLY A 19 4.67 -11.49 -1.23
N HIS A 20 3.96 -10.39 -0.98
CA HIS A 20 2.50 -10.34 -1.05
C HIS A 20 2.05 -9.86 -2.44
N GLU A 21 1.29 -10.68 -3.16
CA GLU A 21 0.79 -10.40 -4.53
C GLU A 21 0.14 -9.01 -4.68
N MET A 22 -0.52 -8.51 -3.62
CA MET A 22 -1.16 -7.19 -3.60
C MET A 22 -0.19 -6.02 -3.79
N TYR A 23 1.09 -6.18 -3.42
CA TYR A 23 2.09 -5.12 -3.42
C TYR A 23 3.21 -5.32 -4.45
N GLU A 24 3.18 -6.41 -5.22
CA GLU A 24 4.27 -6.79 -6.12
C GLU A 24 4.34 -5.98 -7.41
N SER A 25 3.24 -5.35 -7.86
CA SER A 25 3.28 -4.57 -9.10
C SER A 25 4.25 -3.40 -8.96
N GLY A 26 5.19 -3.30 -9.92
CA GLY A 26 6.12 -2.18 -10.06
C GLY A 26 5.45 -0.89 -10.55
N ASN A 27 4.19 -0.96 -10.98
CA ASN A 27 3.41 0.19 -11.41
C ASN A 27 2.53 0.71 -10.27
N ASP A 28 2.80 1.94 -9.82
CA ASP A 28 2.09 2.57 -8.71
C ASP A 28 0.57 2.72 -8.96
N GLN A 29 0.15 2.94 -10.22
CA GLN A 29 -1.29 3.01 -10.55
C GLN A 29 -1.97 1.65 -10.41
N GLU A 30 -1.32 0.58 -10.87
CA GLU A 30 -1.86 -0.77 -10.78
C GLU A 30 -1.89 -1.23 -9.33
N MET A 31 -0.82 -0.99 -8.58
CA MET A 31 -0.74 -1.30 -7.15
C MET A 31 -1.84 -0.57 -6.36
N LEU A 32 -2.04 0.73 -6.62
CA LEU A 32 -3.11 1.49 -5.98
C LEU A 32 -4.49 0.97 -6.36
N HIS A 33 -4.71 0.66 -7.65
CA HIS A 33 -5.97 0.11 -8.11
C HIS A 33 -6.28 -1.23 -7.44
N ASN A 34 -5.30 -2.14 -7.36
CA ASN A 34 -5.45 -3.44 -6.71
C ASN A 34 -5.73 -3.29 -5.20
N PHE A 35 -5.02 -2.37 -4.52
CA PHE A 35 -5.26 -2.06 -3.11
C PHE A 35 -6.69 -1.55 -2.89
N MET A 36 -7.14 -0.58 -3.69
CA MET A 36 -8.47 0.01 -3.56
C MET A 36 -9.57 -1.02 -3.89
N ALA A 37 -9.37 -1.83 -4.93
CA ALA A 37 -10.27 -2.93 -5.28
C ALA A 37 -10.37 -3.97 -4.16
N ALA A 38 -9.26 -4.32 -3.51
CA ALA A 38 -9.25 -5.23 -2.37
C ALA A 38 -9.99 -4.68 -1.15
N LYS A 39 -10.06 -3.34 -1.00
CA LYS A 39 -10.87 -2.67 0.03
C LYS A 39 -12.33 -2.46 -0.41
N GLY A 40 -12.71 -2.90 -1.61
CA GLY A 40 -14.03 -2.68 -2.20
C GLY A 40 -14.30 -1.22 -2.58
N ILE A 41 -13.26 -0.40 -2.71
CA ILE A 41 -13.37 1.01 -3.05
C ILE A 41 -13.16 1.16 -4.55
N SER A 42 -14.18 1.70 -5.24
CA SER A 42 -14.04 2.07 -6.65
C SER A 42 -13.14 3.30 -6.75
N TYR A 43 -11.91 3.10 -7.22
CA TYR A 43 -10.95 4.14 -7.47
C TYR A 43 -10.97 4.52 -8.95
N THR A 44 -11.15 5.80 -9.24
CA THR A 44 -10.95 6.38 -10.57
C THR A 44 -9.88 7.47 -10.46
N ASP A 45 -8.96 7.58 -11.43
CA ASP A 45 -7.93 8.65 -11.46
C ASP A 45 -8.58 9.99 -11.89
N SER A 46 -9.66 10.37 -11.20
CA SER A 46 -10.37 11.62 -11.43
C SER A 46 -9.68 12.77 -10.70
N ALA A 47 -9.89 14.00 -11.18
CA ALA A 47 -9.35 15.20 -10.53
C ALA A 47 -9.90 15.42 -9.10
N GLU A 48 -10.99 14.74 -8.74
CA GLU A 48 -11.65 14.83 -7.42
C GLU A 48 -11.17 13.75 -6.44
N THR A 49 -10.13 13.00 -6.81
CA THR A 49 -9.54 11.99 -5.92
C THR A 49 -9.06 12.61 -4.62
N ASP A 50 -9.61 12.15 -3.49
CA ASP A 50 -9.12 12.51 -2.16
C ASP A 50 -7.82 11.78 -1.85
N TRP A 51 -6.71 12.38 -2.26
CA TRP A 51 -5.37 11.86 -2.02
C TRP A 51 -5.00 11.83 -0.53
N GLN A 52 -5.59 12.67 0.31
CA GLN A 52 -5.32 12.63 1.75
C GLN A 52 -5.96 11.39 2.38
N ALA A 53 -7.20 11.07 2.01
CA ALA A 53 -7.86 9.84 2.45
C ALA A 53 -7.09 8.60 1.97
N ILE A 54 -6.66 8.57 0.70
CA ILE A 54 -5.84 7.48 0.15
C ILE A 54 -4.53 7.35 0.92
N ARG A 55 -3.84 8.47 1.19
CA ARG A 55 -2.61 8.46 1.98
C ARG A 55 -2.82 7.84 3.35
N HIS A 56 -3.88 8.26 4.04
CA HIS A 56 -4.19 7.75 5.37
C HIS A 56 -4.43 6.23 5.35
N MET A 57 -5.16 5.73 4.35
CA MET A 57 -5.38 4.28 4.19
C MET A 57 -4.09 3.53 3.92
N LEU A 58 -3.22 4.06 3.05
CA LEU A 58 -1.93 3.44 2.74
C LEU A 58 -0.98 3.45 3.94
N ASP A 59 -0.95 4.53 4.72
CA ASP A 59 -0.12 4.61 5.93
C ASP A 59 -0.61 3.64 7.03
N GLN A 60 -1.92 3.45 7.18
CA GLN A 60 -2.48 2.42 8.07
C GLN A 60 -2.07 1.01 7.64
N GLU A 61 -2.17 0.71 6.34
CA GLU A 61 -1.75 -0.59 5.81
C GLU A 61 -0.24 -0.80 6.00
N LYS A 62 0.57 0.24 5.81
CA LYS A 62 2.02 0.18 6.04
C LYS A 62 2.36 -0.17 7.47
N MET A 63 1.68 0.45 8.44
CA MET A 63 1.87 0.13 9.86
C MET A 63 1.45 -1.31 10.18
N LYS A 64 0.33 -1.76 9.60
CA LYS A 64 -0.13 -3.14 9.76
C LYS A 64 0.88 -4.15 9.22
N MET A 65 1.33 -3.95 7.98
CA MET A 65 2.30 -4.82 7.32
C MET A 65 3.64 -4.85 8.06
N LYS A 66 4.11 -3.69 8.52
CA LYS A 66 5.33 -3.61 9.34
C LYS A 66 5.20 -4.44 10.62
N LYS A 67 4.05 -4.36 11.30
CA LYS A 67 3.79 -5.15 12.50
C LYS A 67 3.76 -6.66 12.19
N GLU A 68 3.08 -7.05 11.11
CA GLU A 68 3.01 -8.46 10.69
C GLU A 68 4.41 -9.03 10.39
N MET A 69 5.26 -8.27 9.69
CA MET A 69 6.64 -8.65 9.42
C MET A 69 7.48 -8.70 10.70
N ASP A 70 7.38 -7.69 11.58
CA ASP A 70 8.07 -7.69 12.87
C ASP A 70 7.68 -8.91 13.73
N ASP A 71 6.39 -9.26 13.75
CA ASP A 71 5.87 -10.44 14.46
C ASP A 71 6.34 -11.75 13.80
N TYR A 72 6.36 -11.83 12.46
CA TYR A 72 6.91 -12.98 11.72
C TYR A 72 8.39 -13.21 12.04
N TYR A 73 9.21 -12.16 12.01
CA TYR A 73 10.62 -12.25 12.34
C TYR A 73 10.85 -12.65 13.80
N ARG A 74 10.05 -12.14 14.73
CA ARG A 74 10.11 -12.55 16.15
C ARG A 74 9.77 -14.02 16.36
N ALA A 75 8.78 -14.55 15.63
CA ALA A 75 8.34 -15.94 15.74
C ALA A 75 9.31 -16.94 15.11
N PHE A 76 10.13 -16.53 14.14
CA PHE A 76 11.07 -17.41 13.43
C PHE A 76 12.52 -17.32 13.92
N MET A 77 12.92 -16.23 14.59
CA MET A 77 14.29 -16.03 15.09
C MET A 77 14.47 -16.32 16.59
N TRP A 78 13.45 -16.85 17.27
CA TRP A 78 13.47 -17.33 18.65
C TRP A 78 12.92 -18.75 18.72
#